data_AF-A0A6P9F5X2-F1
#
_entry.id   AF-A0A6P9F5X2-F1
#
_cell.length_a   1.000
_cell.length_b   1.000
_cell.length_c   1.000
_cell.angle_alpha   90.00
_cell.angle_beta   90.00
_cell.angle_gamma   90.00
#
_symmetry.space_group_name_H-M   'P 1'
#
loop_
_entity.id
_entity.type
_entity.pdbx_description
1 polymer ?
#
loop_
_entity_poly.entity_id
_entity_poly.type
_entity_poly.pdbx_seq_one_letter_code
_entity_poly.pdbx_strand_id
1 'polypeptide(L)'
;MSVPLFNLAPNLTVSRLCLGTMTFGEQNSLPQSFHLLDEAFSAGINFFDSAEMYPVPQRAETQGRSEEYLGRWVRNRKISRDRVVLATKVTGPSGQMTWIRGGPMCLDAWNITKAIDNSLLRMQTDYIDLYQIHWPDRYVPMFGETEYDPIRQFSSVGIEEQLDALGRAVDAGKIRYTGLSNETPYGVMKFIQIAERASRRPRIVSVQNSYSLLCRTFDSGMAECCHHERISLLAYSPLAMGILSGKYFLPDGGSAHARLNLFKGRYSEGESRYNLSNNIIKAASMEYLHIAGKYGLHPVSLAIAFVLRHPLVASAVFGATKLRQLQEVLDAMKVELTSEIIGDINKIHARFPNPCP
;
A
#
# COMPACT_ATOMS: atom_id res chain seq x y z
N MET A 1 13.32 7.22 19.69
CA MET A 1 13.42 8.16 18.55
C MET A 1 12.09 8.07 17.83
N SER A 2 11.37 9.18 17.67
CA SER A 2 10.06 9.20 16.99
C SER A 2 10.23 8.98 15.49
N VAL A 3 9.28 8.29 14.86
CA VAL A 3 9.28 8.11 13.39
C VAL A 3 9.25 9.50 12.71
N PRO A 4 10.14 9.78 11.73
CA PRO A 4 10.14 11.08 11.06
C PRO A 4 8.83 11.33 10.31
N LEU A 5 8.50 12.61 10.14
CA LEU A 5 7.30 13.05 9.44
C LEU A 5 7.62 13.57 8.02
N PHE A 6 6.62 13.58 7.15
CA PHE A 6 6.66 14.04 5.77
C PHE A 6 5.37 14.81 5.45
N ASN A 7 5.47 15.96 4.80
CA ASN A 7 4.30 16.73 4.37
C ASN A 7 3.80 16.18 3.02
N LEU A 8 2.79 15.30 3.07
CA LEU A 8 2.20 14.69 1.89
C LEU A 8 1.41 15.72 1.06
N ALA A 9 0.77 16.66 1.74
CA ALA A 9 0.12 17.84 1.18
C ALA A 9 0.24 19.02 2.17
N PRO A 10 -0.08 20.28 1.79
CA PRO A 10 0.14 21.45 2.64
C PRO A 10 -0.41 21.34 4.07
N ASN A 11 -1.57 20.70 4.25
CA ASN A 11 -2.19 20.49 5.56
C ASN A 11 -2.37 18.98 5.87
N LEU A 12 -1.45 18.15 5.39
CA LEU A 12 -1.43 16.70 5.65
C LEU A 12 0.00 16.21 5.88
N THR A 13 0.35 16.05 7.15
CA THR A 13 1.66 15.52 7.58
C THR A 13 1.51 14.07 8.01
N VAL A 14 2.27 13.18 7.37
CA VAL A 14 2.25 11.73 7.61
C VAL A 14 3.60 11.24 8.13
N SER A 15 3.59 10.19 8.95
CA SER A 15 4.81 9.49 9.34
C SER A 15 5.43 8.77 8.14
N ARG A 16 6.77 8.71 8.08
CA ARG A 16 7.52 7.98 7.04
C ARG A 16 7.27 6.46 7.06
N LEU A 17 6.65 5.95 8.11
CA LEU A 17 6.12 4.60 8.17
C LEU A 17 4.60 4.68 8.26
N CYS A 18 3.91 3.88 7.44
CA CYS A 18 2.46 3.74 7.44
C CYS A 18 2.09 2.30 7.79
N LEU A 19 1.29 2.11 8.84
CA LEU A 19 0.83 0.77 9.20
C LEU A 19 -0.37 0.40 8.32
N GLY A 20 -0.15 -0.49 7.36
CA GLY A 20 -1.20 -1.10 6.56
C GLY A 20 -1.94 -2.19 7.34
N THR A 21 -3.26 -2.24 7.21
CA THR A 21 -4.14 -3.05 8.05
C THR A 21 -4.72 -4.29 7.38
N MET A 22 -4.24 -4.67 6.19
CA MET A 22 -4.87 -5.73 5.38
C MET A 22 -4.91 -7.13 6.03
N THR A 23 -4.22 -7.35 7.15
CA THR A 23 -4.30 -8.59 7.94
C THR A 23 -5.32 -8.55 9.08
N PHE A 24 -5.88 -7.38 9.37
CA PHE A 24 -6.74 -7.12 10.55
C PHE A 24 -8.16 -7.61 10.28
N GLY A 25 -8.62 -8.58 11.08
CA GLY A 25 -9.88 -9.29 10.85
C GLY A 25 -9.71 -10.65 10.15
N GLU A 26 -8.45 -11.00 9.81
CA GLU A 26 -8.05 -12.30 9.25
C GLU A 26 -6.92 -12.93 10.07
N GLN A 27 -5.66 -12.63 9.77
CA GLN A 27 -4.51 -13.17 10.51
C GLN A 27 -4.39 -12.54 11.90
N ASN A 28 -4.90 -11.32 12.07
CA ASN A 28 -4.92 -10.62 13.33
C ASN A 28 -6.35 -10.48 13.85
N SER A 29 -6.58 -10.97 15.06
CA SER A 29 -7.82 -10.71 15.79
C SER A 29 -7.94 -9.24 16.22
N LEU A 30 -9.13 -8.82 16.66
CA LEU A 30 -9.34 -7.45 17.14
C LEU A 30 -8.36 -7.05 18.27
N PRO A 31 -8.15 -7.85 19.34
CA PRO A 31 -7.18 -7.50 20.38
C PRO A 31 -5.74 -7.41 19.86
N GLN A 32 -5.32 -8.30 18.96
CA GLN A 32 -3.98 -8.27 18.36
C GLN A 32 -3.80 -7.02 17.49
N SER A 33 -4.82 -6.65 16.72
CA SER A 33 -4.84 -5.46 15.88
C SER A 33 -4.74 -4.20 16.72
N PHE A 34 -5.50 -4.11 17.81
CA PHE A 34 -5.43 -3.00 18.76
C PHE A 34 -4.03 -2.88 19.37
N HIS A 35 -3.43 -3.99 19.78
CA HIS A 35 -2.10 -3.96 20.35
C HIS A 35 -1.04 -3.45 19.35
N LEU A 36 -1.10 -3.90 18.09
CA LEU A 36 -0.22 -3.38 17.03
C LEU A 36 -0.43 -1.89 16.76
N LEU A 37 -1.68 -1.42 16.75
CA LEU A 37 -2.02 -0.01 16.56
C LEU A 37 -1.55 0.85 17.74
N ASP A 38 -1.74 0.38 18.98
CA ASP A 38 -1.28 1.04 20.20
C ASP A 38 0.25 1.24 20.19
N GLU A 39 1.01 0.19 19.85
CA GLU A 39 2.47 0.25 19.78
C GLU A 39 2.96 1.13 18.61
N ALA A 40 2.34 1.02 17.43
CA ALA A 40 2.68 1.86 16.29
C ALA A 40 2.45 3.35 16.60
N PHE A 41 1.29 3.69 17.16
CA PHE A 41 0.96 5.05 17.55
C PHE A 41 1.91 5.58 18.63
N SER A 42 2.25 4.76 19.63
CA SER A 42 3.21 5.12 20.68
C SER A 42 4.63 5.35 20.14
N ALA A 43 5.01 4.68 19.06
CA ALA A 43 6.27 4.90 18.35
C ALA A 43 6.29 6.19 17.49
N GLY A 44 5.17 6.90 17.39
CA GLY A 44 5.02 8.12 16.60
C GLY A 44 4.51 7.91 15.17
N ILE A 45 4.00 6.71 14.84
CA ILE A 45 3.29 6.48 13.58
C ILE A 45 1.91 7.13 13.68
N ASN A 46 1.62 8.08 12.80
CA ASN A 46 0.30 8.70 12.71
C ASN A 46 -0.50 8.23 11.50
N PHE A 47 0.13 7.51 10.55
CA PHE A 47 -0.48 7.16 9.28
C PHE A 47 -0.89 5.69 9.20
N PHE A 48 -2.18 5.45 8.94
CA PHE A 48 -2.79 4.12 8.90
C PHE A 48 -3.59 3.93 7.61
N ASP A 49 -3.33 2.83 6.92
CA ASP A 49 -3.90 2.53 5.60
C ASP A 49 -4.76 1.27 5.64
N SER A 50 -6.01 1.40 5.17
CA SER A 50 -6.99 0.32 5.04
C SER A 50 -7.55 0.28 3.62
N ALA A 51 -8.56 -0.54 3.37
CA ALA A 51 -9.37 -0.54 2.16
C ALA A 51 -10.74 -1.16 2.47
N GLU A 52 -11.77 -0.84 1.70
CA GLU A 52 -13.09 -1.42 1.92
C GLU A 52 -13.10 -2.95 1.76
N MET A 53 -12.27 -3.48 0.87
CA MET A 53 -12.18 -4.91 0.61
C MET A 53 -11.41 -5.69 1.69
N TYR A 54 -10.67 -5.02 2.56
CA TYR A 54 -9.80 -5.68 3.53
C TYR A 54 -10.59 -6.37 4.64
N PRO A 55 -10.09 -7.50 5.16
CA PRO A 55 -8.73 -8.04 5.04
C PRO A 55 -8.49 -8.94 3.81
N VAL A 56 -7.25 -9.40 3.66
CA VAL A 56 -6.82 -10.38 2.63
C VAL A 56 -6.42 -11.73 3.26
N PRO A 57 -6.65 -12.88 2.57
CA PRO A 57 -7.33 -13.02 1.26
C PRO A 57 -8.81 -12.64 1.35
N GLN A 58 -9.32 -12.04 0.28
CA GLN A 58 -10.63 -11.39 0.27
C GLN A 58 -11.75 -12.42 0.26
N ARG A 59 -12.77 -12.22 1.11
CA ARG A 59 -14.03 -12.99 1.08
C ARG A 59 -15.19 -12.21 1.71
N ALA A 60 -16.41 -12.64 1.42
CA ALA A 60 -17.63 -11.97 1.85
C ALA A 60 -17.73 -11.83 3.37
N GLU A 61 -17.32 -12.85 4.12
CA GLU A 61 -17.50 -12.92 5.58
C GLU A 61 -16.61 -11.94 6.35
N THR A 62 -15.51 -11.49 5.73
CA THR A 62 -14.51 -10.64 6.38
C THR A 62 -14.40 -9.23 5.79
N GLN A 63 -15.00 -8.98 4.63
CA GLN A 63 -14.95 -7.67 3.96
C GLN A 63 -15.32 -6.52 4.91
N GLY A 64 -14.48 -5.49 4.93
CA GLY A 64 -14.69 -4.27 5.72
C GLY A 64 -14.18 -4.35 7.17
N ARG A 65 -13.83 -5.54 7.68
CA ARG A 65 -13.38 -5.68 9.09
C ARG A 65 -12.16 -4.84 9.42
N SER A 66 -11.22 -4.66 8.49
CA SER A 66 -10.03 -3.85 8.77
C SER A 66 -10.36 -2.38 9.02
N GLU A 67 -11.34 -1.82 8.29
CA GLU A 67 -11.87 -0.48 8.55
C GLU A 67 -12.62 -0.40 9.89
N GLU A 68 -13.46 -1.39 10.19
CA GLU A 68 -14.15 -1.47 11.47
C GLU A 68 -13.17 -1.52 12.65
N TYR A 69 -12.09 -2.29 12.51
CA TYR A 69 -11.08 -2.44 13.56
C TYR A 69 -10.34 -1.12 13.79
N LEU A 70 -9.95 -0.45 12.70
CA LEU A 70 -9.28 0.85 12.77
C LEU A 70 -10.18 1.92 13.41
N GLY A 71 -11.44 1.99 13.00
CA GLY A 71 -12.43 2.91 13.58
C GLY A 71 -12.71 2.65 15.07
N ARG A 72 -12.90 1.38 15.43
CA ARG A 72 -13.08 0.97 16.83
C ARG A 72 -11.86 1.32 17.68
N TRP A 73 -10.65 1.17 17.15
CA TRP A 73 -9.43 1.53 17.86
C TRP A 73 -9.37 3.02 18.18
N VAL A 74 -9.56 3.89 17.18
CA VAL A 74 -9.55 5.36 17.37
C VAL A 74 -10.52 5.78 18.47
N ARG A 75 -11.77 5.28 18.42
CA ARG A 75 -12.79 5.60 19.42
C ARG A 75 -12.49 5.00 20.79
N ASN A 76 -12.15 3.71 20.87
CA ASN A 76 -11.95 3.02 22.15
C ASN A 76 -10.74 3.57 22.90
N ARG A 77 -9.71 4.02 22.17
CA ARG A 77 -8.54 4.70 22.73
C ARG A 77 -8.73 6.20 22.90
N LYS A 78 -9.89 6.75 22.50
CA LYS A 78 -10.22 8.17 22.54
C LYS A 78 -9.14 9.04 21.88
N ILE A 79 -8.60 8.55 20.77
CA ILE A 79 -7.57 9.26 20.02
C ILE A 79 -8.23 10.42 19.29
N SER A 80 -7.70 11.63 19.53
CA SER A 80 -8.17 12.81 18.83
C SER A 80 -7.95 12.66 17.33
N ARG A 81 -8.98 12.98 16.54
CA ARG A 81 -9.00 12.66 15.11
C ARG A 81 -7.90 13.36 14.31
N ASP A 82 -7.48 14.55 14.75
CA ASP A 82 -6.37 15.34 14.19
C ASP A 82 -4.98 14.73 14.45
N ARG A 83 -4.87 13.75 15.36
CA ARG A 83 -3.60 13.07 15.67
C ARG A 83 -3.32 11.85 14.79
N VAL A 84 -4.28 11.43 13.98
CA VAL A 84 -4.14 10.28 13.08
C VAL A 84 -4.51 10.68 11.66
N VAL A 85 -3.78 10.12 10.70
CA VAL A 85 -4.11 10.18 9.29
C VAL A 85 -4.66 8.83 8.89
N LEU A 86 -5.93 8.81 8.48
CA LEU A 86 -6.61 7.60 8.04
C LEU A 86 -6.73 7.62 6.51
N ALA A 87 -6.12 6.63 5.88
CA ALA A 87 -6.32 6.33 4.47
C ALA A 87 -7.18 5.09 4.27
N THR A 88 -8.09 5.16 3.30
CA THR A 88 -8.79 3.97 2.81
C THR A 88 -9.04 4.08 1.31
N LYS A 89 -9.61 3.02 0.72
CA LYS A 89 -9.66 2.87 -0.74
C LYS A 89 -11.00 2.32 -1.20
N VAL A 90 -11.46 2.82 -2.36
CA VAL A 90 -12.53 2.21 -3.15
C VAL A 90 -11.96 1.15 -4.08
N THR A 91 -12.53 -0.03 -4.04
CA THR A 91 -12.21 -1.17 -4.92
C THR A 91 -12.58 -0.82 -6.36
N GLY A 92 -11.64 -1.00 -7.28
CA GLY A 92 -11.92 -0.89 -8.72
C GLY A 92 -12.72 -2.08 -9.25
N PRO A 93 -12.89 -2.20 -10.58
CA PRO A 93 -13.67 -3.27 -11.18
C PRO A 93 -13.19 -4.66 -10.78
N SER A 94 -14.11 -5.54 -10.39
CA SER A 94 -13.84 -6.94 -10.09
C SER A 94 -15.09 -7.81 -10.28
N GLY A 95 -15.00 -8.75 -11.23
CA GLY A 95 -16.05 -9.76 -11.43
C GLY A 95 -16.07 -10.86 -10.36
N GLN A 96 -15.07 -10.92 -9.46
CA GLN A 96 -14.94 -11.98 -8.46
C GLN A 96 -15.48 -11.57 -7.08
N MET A 97 -15.48 -10.27 -6.76
CA MET A 97 -15.87 -9.76 -5.44
C MET A 97 -17.34 -9.37 -5.37
N THR A 98 -18.24 -10.32 -5.67
CA THR A 98 -19.69 -10.08 -5.78
C THR A 98 -20.35 -9.53 -4.51
N TRP A 99 -19.72 -9.70 -3.35
CA TRP A 99 -20.18 -9.16 -2.06
C TRP A 99 -19.91 -7.65 -1.89
N ILE A 100 -19.05 -7.04 -2.72
CA ILE A 100 -18.82 -5.59 -2.71
C ILE A 100 -19.75 -4.94 -3.73
N ARG A 101 -20.83 -4.31 -3.25
CA ARG A 101 -21.81 -3.59 -4.11
C ARG A 101 -22.37 -4.44 -5.27
N GLY A 102 -22.50 -5.75 -5.09
CA GLY A 102 -22.98 -6.66 -6.15
C GLY A 102 -21.91 -7.09 -7.16
N GLY A 103 -20.64 -6.87 -6.84
CA GLY A 103 -19.51 -6.92 -7.78
C GLY A 103 -19.24 -5.51 -8.26
N PRO A 104 -18.16 -4.84 -7.80
CA PRO A 104 -17.88 -3.49 -8.26
C PRO A 104 -17.56 -3.60 -9.74
N MET A 105 -18.49 -3.20 -10.61
CA MET A 105 -18.34 -3.33 -12.06
C MET A 105 -17.53 -2.18 -12.64
N CYS A 106 -17.54 -1.04 -11.95
CA CYS A 106 -16.92 0.22 -12.35
C CYS A 106 -16.72 1.16 -11.16
N LEU A 107 -15.99 2.25 -11.40
CA LEU A 107 -15.75 3.39 -10.53
C LEU A 107 -16.62 4.59 -10.96
N ASP A 108 -17.89 4.34 -11.24
CA ASP A 108 -18.86 5.40 -11.52
C ASP A 108 -19.17 6.25 -10.27
N ALA A 109 -19.90 7.34 -10.49
CA ALA A 109 -20.30 8.24 -9.42
C ALA A 109 -21.02 7.55 -8.26
N TRP A 110 -21.86 6.56 -8.57
CA TRP A 110 -22.62 5.82 -7.57
C TRP A 110 -21.73 4.91 -6.73
N ASN A 111 -20.86 4.12 -7.35
CA ASN A 111 -19.95 3.20 -6.67
C ASN A 111 -18.99 3.94 -5.76
N ILE A 112 -18.39 5.04 -6.23
CA ILE A 112 -17.48 5.87 -5.42
C ILE A 112 -18.21 6.45 -4.22
N THR A 113 -19.38 7.07 -4.44
CA THR A 113 -20.16 7.68 -3.34
C THR A 113 -20.56 6.64 -2.31
N LYS A 114 -21.07 5.49 -2.77
CA LYS A 114 -21.51 4.41 -1.87
C LYS A 114 -20.36 3.77 -1.10
N ALA A 115 -19.19 3.63 -1.73
CA ALA A 115 -17.99 3.13 -1.08
C ALA A 115 -17.52 4.07 0.04
N ILE A 116 -17.47 5.38 -0.21
CA ILE A 116 -17.09 6.39 0.80
C ILE A 116 -18.04 6.33 2.00
N ASP A 117 -19.35 6.35 1.75
CA ASP A 117 -20.36 6.33 2.81
C ASP A 117 -20.26 5.06 3.67
N ASN A 118 -20.06 3.91 3.03
CA ASN A 118 -19.89 2.64 3.74
C ASN A 118 -18.57 2.59 4.54
N SER A 119 -17.48 3.14 4.01
CA SER A 119 -16.20 3.23 4.72
C SER A 119 -16.31 4.15 5.94
N LEU A 120 -16.91 5.33 5.81
CA LEU A 120 -17.16 6.24 6.93
C LEU A 120 -18.04 5.58 8.01
N LEU A 121 -19.07 4.85 7.60
CA LEU A 121 -19.93 4.10 8.51
C LEU A 121 -19.17 3.02 9.29
N ARG A 122 -18.33 2.21 8.61
CA ARG A 122 -17.52 1.18 9.26
C ARG A 122 -16.47 1.76 10.19
N MET A 123 -15.80 2.82 9.75
CA MET A 123 -14.76 3.50 10.53
C MET A 123 -15.33 4.39 11.64
N GLN A 124 -16.64 4.71 11.58
CA GLN A 124 -17.35 5.55 12.53
C GLN A 124 -16.65 6.90 12.74
N THR A 125 -16.33 7.54 11.63
CA THR A 125 -15.72 8.87 11.56
C THR A 125 -16.41 9.69 10.49
N ASP A 126 -16.40 11.01 10.64
CA ASP A 126 -17.07 11.92 9.69
C ASP A 126 -16.23 12.20 8.44
N TYR A 127 -14.92 11.94 8.49
CA TYR A 127 -14.03 12.18 7.36
C TYR A 127 -12.85 11.21 7.28
N ILE A 128 -12.39 11.01 6.04
CA ILE A 128 -11.17 10.27 5.70
C ILE A 128 -10.10 11.29 5.24
N ASP A 129 -8.86 11.17 5.71
CA ASP A 129 -7.82 12.13 5.32
C ASP A 129 -7.37 11.92 3.88
N LEU A 130 -7.17 10.66 3.48
CA LEU A 130 -6.75 10.31 2.13
C LEU A 130 -7.64 9.18 1.59
N TYR A 131 -8.44 9.47 0.58
CA TYR A 131 -9.25 8.48 -0.11
C TYR A 131 -8.62 8.11 -1.44
N GLN A 132 -8.45 6.81 -1.69
CA GLN A 132 -7.70 6.34 -2.84
C GLN A 132 -8.57 5.48 -3.76
N ILE A 133 -8.36 5.59 -5.06
CA ILE A 133 -8.80 4.57 -6.01
C ILE A 133 -7.83 3.39 -5.90
N HIS A 134 -8.32 2.20 -5.53
CA HIS A 134 -7.46 1.06 -5.19
C HIS A 134 -6.75 0.45 -6.41
N TRP A 135 -7.45 0.38 -7.54
CA TRP A 135 -6.86 0.12 -8.85
C TRP A 135 -7.71 0.80 -9.93
N PRO A 136 -7.14 1.08 -11.12
CA PRO A 136 -7.84 1.79 -12.17
C PRO A 136 -9.12 1.09 -12.63
N ASP A 137 -10.10 1.90 -13.06
CA ASP A 137 -11.29 1.39 -13.75
C ASP A 137 -10.91 0.73 -15.08
N ARG A 138 -10.03 1.39 -15.84
CA ARG A 138 -9.55 0.90 -17.12
C ARG A 138 -8.63 -0.31 -16.96
N TYR A 139 -8.50 -1.07 -18.03
CA TYR A 139 -7.45 -2.08 -18.14
C TYR A 139 -6.05 -1.46 -17.98
N VAL A 140 -5.28 -2.04 -17.05
CA VAL A 140 -3.84 -1.88 -16.89
C VAL A 140 -3.24 -3.24 -16.51
N PRO A 141 -1.98 -3.53 -16.85
CA PRO A 141 -1.26 -4.68 -16.33
C PRO A 141 -1.15 -4.54 -14.81
N MET A 142 -1.55 -5.58 -14.08
CA MET A 142 -1.54 -5.58 -12.61
C MET A 142 -1.09 -6.93 -12.08
N PHE A 143 -0.75 -6.96 -10.79
CA PHE A 143 -0.57 -8.18 -10.00
C PHE A 143 0.44 -9.19 -10.59
N GLY A 144 1.56 -8.68 -11.09
CA GLY A 144 2.65 -9.46 -11.69
C GLY A 144 2.77 -9.29 -13.21
N GLU A 145 1.77 -8.72 -13.86
CA GLU A 145 1.86 -8.31 -15.27
C GLU A 145 2.54 -6.94 -15.42
N THR A 146 3.33 -6.76 -16.48
CA THR A 146 4.01 -5.49 -16.78
C THR A 146 3.73 -4.97 -18.19
N GLU A 147 3.34 -5.85 -19.11
CA GLU A 147 3.13 -5.51 -20.52
C GLU A 147 1.67 -5.10 -20.77
N TYR A 148 1.49 -3.90 -21.32
CA TYR A 148 0.18 -3.39 -21.71
C TYR A 148 -0.25 -4.00 -23.04
N ASP A 149 -1.40 -4.67 -23.03
CA ASP A 149 -2.06 -5.20 -24.23
C ASP A 149 -3.32 -4.38 -24.59
N PRO A 150 -3.31 -3.60 -25.70
CA PRO A 150 -4.47 -2.82 -26.11
C PRO A 150 -5.70 -3.67 -26.46
N ILE A 151 -5.54 -4.97 -26.76
CA ILE A 151 -6.66 -5.87 -27.10
C ILE A 151 -7.48 -6.20 -25.86
N ARG A 152 -6.90 -6.12 -24.65
CA ARG A 152 -7.60 -6.35 -23.38
C ARG A 152 -8.38 -5.13 -22.89
N GLN A 153 -8.39 -4.05 -23.66
CA GLN A 153 -9.16 -2.86 -23.33
C GLN A 153 -10.67 -3.18 -23.27
N PHE A 154 -11.33 -2.66 -22.26
CA PHE A 154 -12.78 -2.71 -22.10
C PHE A 154 -13.35 -1.30 -21.86
N SER A 155 -14.66 -1.16 -22.02
CA SER A 155 -15.36 0.10 -21.72
C SER A 155 -15.21 0.43 -20.25
N SER A 156 -14.62 1.59 -19.96
CA SER A 156 -14.34 2.05 -18.60
C SER A 156 -15.01 3.39 -18.32
N VAL A 157 -15.26 3.65 -17.05
CA VAL A 157 -15.72 4.96 -16.58
C VAL A 157 -14.62 5.98 -16.79
N GLY A 158 -14.98 7.13 -17.37
CA GLY A 158 -14.05 8.23 -17.62
C GLY A 158 -13.44 8.79 -16.32
N ILE A 159 -12.19 9.23 -16.39
CA ILE A 159 -11.49 9.85 -15.26
C ILE A 159 -12.22 11.12 -14.81
N GLU A 160 -12.87 11.85 -15.72
CA GLU A 160 -13.74 12.99 -15.44
C GLU A 160 -14.83 12.66 -14.42
N GLU A 161 -15.55 11.55 -14.62
CA GLU A 161 -16.63 11.15 -13.73
C GLU A 161 -16.10 10.72 -12.37
N GLN A 162 -14.99 9.97 -12.36
CA GLN A 162 -14.30 9.56 -11.12
C GLN A 162 -13.89 10.77 -10.29
N LEU A 163 -13.24 11.76 -10.92
CA LEU A 163 -12.83 13.01 -10.27
C LEU A 163 -14.02 13.87 -9.84
N ASP A 164 -15.10 13.91 -10.62
CA ASP A 164 -16.30 14.65 -10.26
C ASP A 164 -16.97 14.04 -9.01
N ALA A 165 -16.97 12.71 -8.87
CA ALA A 165 -17.48 12.03 -7.69
C ALA A 165 -16.61 12.26 -6.45
N LEU A 166 -15.29 12.17 -6.61
CA LEU A 166 -14.34 12.49 -5.55
C LEU A 166 -14.42 13.95 -5.13
N GLY A 167 -14.58 14.88 -6.08
CA GLY A 167 -14.76 16.31 -5.82
C GLY A 167 -16.00 16.60 -4.98
N ARG A 168 -17.14 15.99 -5.32
CA ARG A 168 -18.35 16.10 -4.48
C ARG A 168 -18.13 15.61 -3.04
N ALA A 169 -17.32 14.57 -2.85
CA ALA A 169 -16.99 14.07 -1.52
C ALA A 169 -16.04 15.00 -0.74
N VAL A 170 -15.11 15.67 -1.44
CA VAL A 170 -14.26 16.74 -0.88
C VAL A 170 -15.13 17.93 -0.46
N ASP A 171 -16.01 18.41 -1.33
CA ASP A 171 -16.92 19.53 -1.06
C ASP A 171 -17.86 19.23 0.12
N ALA A 172 -18.30 17.97 0.25
CA ALA A 172 -19.11 17.50 1.37
C ALA A 172 -18.32 17.26 2.67
N GLY A 173 -16.99 17.45 2.67
CA GLY A 173 -16.12 17.23 3.83
C GLY A 173 -15.90 15.77 4.21
N LYS A 174 -16.36 14.81 3.38
CA LYS A 174 -16.27 13.36 3.64
C LYS A 174 -14.84 12.83 3.44
N ILE A 175 -14.09 13.44 2.53
CA ILE A 175 -12.69 13.12 2.28
C ILE A 175 -11.88 14.42 2.19
N ARG A 176 -10.63 14.42 2.65
CA ARG A 176 -9.78 15.63 2.61
C ARG A 176 -8.89 15.68 1.36
N TYR A 177 -8.28 14.55 1.00
CA TYR A 177 -7.38 14.44 -0.14
C TYR A 177 -7.65 13.16 -0.94
N THR A 178 -7.25 13.19 -2.21
CA THR A 178 -7.39 12.06 -3.14
C THR A 178 -6.03 11.48 -3.51
N GLY A 179 -5.97 10.16 -3.65
CA GLY A 179 -4.81 9.45 -4.16
C GLY A 179 -5.20 8.34 -5.13
N LEU A 180 -4.20 7.76 -5.78
CA LEU A 180 -4.36 6.61 -6.68
C LEU A 180 -3.57 5.43 -6.14
N SER A 181 -3.87 4.22 -6.60
CA SER A 181 -3.13 3.01 -6.28
C SER A 181 -3.11 2.09 -7.50
N ASN A 182 -2.04 1.32 -7.63
CA ASN A 182 -1.80 0.43 -8.77
C ASN A 182 -1.91 1.14 -10.13
N GLU A 183 -1.46 2.39 -10.19
CA GLU A 183 -1.54 3.22 -11.39
C GLU A 183 -0.25 3.20 -12.22
N THR A 184 -0.37 3.63 -13.46
CA THR A 184 0.69 3.82 -14.44
C THR A 184 0.97 5.31 -14.64
N PRO A 185 2.14 5.67 -15.23
CA PRO A 185 2.46 7.06 -15.54
C PRO A 185 1.37 7.77 -16.36
N TYR A 186 0.80 7.08 -17.35
CA TYR A 186 -0.31 7.59 -18.17
C TYR A 186 -1.50 8.02 -17.30
N GLY A 187 -1.90 7.16 -16.37
CA GLY A 187 -3.06 7.42 -15.52
C GLY A 187 -2.84 8.60 -14.59
N VAL A 188 -1.71 8.62 -13.88
CA VAL A 188 -1.32 9.74 -13.00
C VAL A 188 -1.38 11.07 -13.76
N MET A 189 -0.75 11.15 -14.93
CA MET A 189 -0.75 12.37 -15.75
C MET A 189 -2.15 12.75 -16.24
N LYS A 190 -2.98 11.77 -16.61
CA LYS A 190 -4.37 12.04 -17.04
C LYS A 190 -5.25 12.56 -15.90
N PHE A 191 -5.16 11.99 -14.70
CA PHE A 191 -5.88 12.50 -13.53
C PHE A 191 -5.52 13.96 -13.25
N ILE A 192 -4.23 14.31 -13.32
CA ILE A 192 -3.76 15.69 -13.10
C ILE A 192 -4.30 16.62 -14.18
N GLN A 193 -4.08 16.28 -15.46
CA GLN A 193 -4.55 17.11 -16.59
C GLN A 193 -6.06 17.35 -16.55
N ILE A 194 -6.85 16.35 -16.15
CA ILE A 194 -8.31 16.45 -16.09
C ILE A 194 -8.76 17.27 -14.87
N ALA A 195 -8.04 17.16 -13.75
CA ALA A 195 -8.30 17.98 -12.56
C ALA A 195 -8.05 19.48 -12.84
N GLU A 196 -7.02 19.82 -13.60
CA GLU A 196 -6.67 21.21 -13.95
C GLU A 196 -7.71 21.89 -14.86
N ARG A 197 -8.51 21.12 -15.61
CA ARG A 197 -9.54 21.66 -16.51
C ARG A 197 -10.75 22.23 -15.78
N ALA A 198 -10.98 21.87 -14.51
CA ALA A 198 -12.14 22.31 -13.75
C ALA A 198 -11.80 22.42 -12.26
N SER A 199 -11.96 23.62 -11.69
CA SER A 199 -11.60 23.93 -10.30
C SER A 199 -12.23 23.04 -9.24
N ARG A 200 -13.40 22.42 -9.53
CA ARG A 200 -14.10 21.50 -8.61
C ARG A 200 -13.47 20.11 -8.52
N ARG A 201 -12.51 19.76 -9.38
CA ARG A 201 -11.90 18.44 -9.39
C ARG A 201 -10.66 18.42 -8.49
N PRO A 202 -10.58 17.50 -7.52
CA PRO A 202 -9.45 17.45 -6.62
C PRO A 202 -8.21 16.95 -7.35
N ARG A 203 -7.10 17.67 -7.19
CA ARG A 203 -5.79 17.18 -7.62
C ARG A 203 -5.36 16.02 -6.71
N ILE A 204 -4.87 14.94 -7.30
CA ILE A 204 -4.29 13.82 -6.54
C ILE A 204 -3.02 14.29 -5.81
N VAL A 205 -2.74 13.72 -4.65
CA VAL A 205 -1.54 14.06 -3.85
C VAL A 205 -0.55 12.89 -3.72
N SER A 206 -1.01 11.67 -4.01
CA SER A 206 -0.19 10.46 -3.86
C SER A 206 -0.56 9.38 -4.85
N VAL A 207 0.40 8.50 -5.12
CA VAL A 207 0.20 7.20 -5.74
C VAL A 207 0.72 6.10 -4.81
N GLN A 208 -0.09 5.07 -4.56
CA GLN A 208 0.26 3.92 -3.74
C GLN A 208 0.59 2.72 -4.64
N ASN A 209 1.87 2.52 -4.95
CA ASN A 209 2.36 1.43 -5.82
C ASN A 209 3.34 0.51 -5.08
N SER A 210 3.54 -0.70 -5.60
CA SER A 210 4.52 -1.61 -5.04
C SER A 210 5.93 -1.06 -5.26
N TYR A 211 6.73 -1.03 -4.20
CA TYR A 211 8.13 -0.65 -4.29
C TYR A 211 8.95 -1.35 -3.20
N SER A 212 9.98 -2.08 -3.59
CA SER A 212 10.85 -2.89 -2.72
C SER A 212 12.15 -3.23 -3.43
N LEU A 213 13.06 -3.94 -2.74
CA LEU A 213 14.28 -4.49 -3.37
C LEU A 213 13.97 -5.45 -4.55
N LEU A 214 12.76 -6.04 -4.58
CA LEU A 214 12.32 -6.97 -5.63
C LEU A 214 11.41 -6.32 -6.68
N CYS A 215 11.02 -5.05 -6.48
CA CYS A 215 10.15 -4.32 -7.40
C CYS A 215 10.50 -2.84 -7.37
N ARG A 216 11.16 -2.38 -8.42
CA ARG A 216 11.61 -1.00 -8.64
C ARG A 216 11.06 -0.44 -9.96
N THR A 217 9.91 -0.96 -10.41
CA THR A 217 9.21 -0.46 -11.61
C THR A 217 8.87 1.03 -11.50
N PHE A 218 8.71 1.54 -10.27
CA PHE A 218 8.55 2.95 -9.98
C PHE A 218 9.72 3.83 -10.47
N ASP A 219 10.98 3.35 -10.37
CA ASP A 219 12.20 4.12 -10.68
C ASP A 219 12.28 4.58 -12.15
N SER A 220 11.48 3.97 -13.04
CA SER A 220 11.45 4.27 -14.47
C SER A 220 10.52 5.47 -14.74
N GLY A 221 9.39 5.27 -15.44
CA GLY A 221 8.53 6.39 -15.85
C GLY A 221 7.71 7.03 -14.73
N MET A 222 7.39 6.28 -13.67
CA MET A 222 6.52 6.81 -12.61
C MET A 222 7.24 7.86 -11.75
N ALA A 223 8.52 7.63 -11.43
CA ALA A 223 9.32 8.57 -10.67
C ALA A 223 9.43 9.94 -11.36
N GLU A 224 9.62 9.97 -12.69
CA GLU A 224 9.66 11.20 -13.47
C GLU A 224 8.33 11.98 -13.36
N CYS A 225 7.20 11.33 -13.64
CA CYS A 225 5.88 11.95 -13.49
C CYS A 225 5.66 12.47 -12.06
N CYS A 226 5.97 11.66 -11.05
CA CYS A 226 5.80 12.03 -9.66
C CYS A 226 6.67 13.23 -9.25
N HIS A 227 7.91 13.30 -9.74
CA HIS A 227 8.81 14.43 -9.46
C HIS A 227 8.27 15.74 -10.03
N HIS A 228 7.93 15.75 -11.33
CA HIS A 228 7.46 16.95 -12.01
C HIS A 228 6.11 17.42 -11.46
N GLU A 229 5.25 16.48 -11.11
CA GLU A 229 3.90 16.77 -10.61
C GLU A 229 3.80 16.84 -9.09
N ARG A 230 4.91 16.76 -8.36
CA ARG A 230 4.92 16.81 -6.88
C ARG A 230 3.94 15.81 -6.27
N ILE A 231 3.87 14.61 -6.85
CA ILE A 231 3.10 13.48 -6.32
C ILE A 231 4.05 12.59 -5.55
N SER A 232 3.67 12.20 -4.34
CA SER A 232 4.50 11.30 -3.52
C SER A 232 4.11 9.83 -3.71
N LEU A 233 5.09 8.95 -3.63
CA LEU A 233 4.87 7.50 -3.54
C LEU A 233 4.55 7.09 -2.10
N LEU A 234 3.47 6.31 -1.96
CA LEU A 234 3.19 5.48 -0.80
C LEU A 234 3.58 4.04 -1.15
N ALA A 235 4.76 3.60 -0.69
CA ALA A 235 5.36 2.35 -1.15
C ALA A 235 4.73 1.15 -0.41
N TYR A 236 3.90 0.35 -1.10
CA TYR A 236 3.30 -0.84 -0.49
C TYR A 236 4.13 -2.11 -0.74
N SER A 237 3.91 -3.11 0.11
CA SER A 237 4.64 -4.39 0.11
C SER A 237 6.18 -4.22 0.10
N PRO A 238 6.76 -3.35 0.95
CA PRO A 238 8.21 -3.13 0.97
C PRO A 238 9.02 -4.39 1.32
N LEU A 239 8.36 -5.40 1.91
CA LEU A 239 8.94 -6.70 2.27
C LEU A 239 8.51 -7.84 1.34
N ALA A 240 7.80 -7.57 0.24
CA ALA A 240 7.30 -8.58 -0.70
C ALA A 240 6.59 -9.76 0.00
N MET A 241 5.49 -9.47 0.72
CA MET A 241 4.77 -10.44 1.57
C MET A 241 5.63 -11.17 2.63
N GLY A 242 6.74 -10.54 3.03
CA GLY A 242 7.67 -11.05 4.02
C GLY A 242 8.82 -11.89 3.45
N ILE A 243 8.94 -12.01 2.11
CA ILE A 243 10.05 -12.70 1.45
C ILE A 243 11.38 -12.09 1.85
N LEU A 244 11.47 -10.76 1.83
CA LEU A 244 12.70 -10.02 2.18
C LEU A 244 13.08 -10.09 3.66
N SER A 245 12.26 -10.72 4.52
CA SER A 245 12.68 -11.01 5.90
C SER A 245 13.49 -12.32 6.00
N GLY A 246 13.59 -13.09 4.92
CA GLY A 246 14.24 -14.39 4.88
C GLY A 246 13.49 -15.54 5.53
N LYS A 247 12.29 -15.29 6.09
CA LYS A 247 11.56 -16.29 6.89
C LYS A 247 11.20 -17.57 6.13
N TYR A 248 11.04 -17.50 4.81
CA TYR A 248 10.67 -18.64 3.96
C TYR A 248 11.88 -19.45 3.47
N PHE A 249 13.11 -18.99 3.76
CA PHE A 249 14.36 -19.67 3.36
C PHE A 249 15.06 -20.34 4.54
N LEU A 250 14.40 -20.40 5.69
CA LEU A 250 14.86 -21.23 6.81
C LEU A 250 14.83 -22.72 6.40
N PRO A 251 15.67 -23.58 7.01
CA PRO A 251 15.72 -25.01 6.66
C PRO A 251 14.38 -25.74 6.76
N ASP A 252 13.48 -25.28 7.63
CA ASP A 252 12.13 -25.82 7.83
C ASP A 252 11.06 -25.17 6.92
N GLY A 253 11.44 -24.24 6.04
CA GLY A 253 10.52 -23.48 5.19
C GLY A 253 9.77 -22.34 5.91
N GLY A 254 10.10 -22.08 7.18
CA GLY A 254 9.48 -21.05 7.99
C GLY A 254 8.11 -21.43 8.57
N SER A 255 7.61 -20.58 9.46
CA SER A 255 6.36 -20.82 10.19
C SER A 255 5.16 -21.09 9.27
N ALA A 256 4.34 -22.09 9.62
CA ALA A 256 3.05 -22.34 8.97
C ALA A 256 2.07 -21.15 9.04
N HIS A 257 2.27 -20.22 10.00
CA HIS A 257 1.46 -19.00 10.13
C HIS A 257 1.99 -17.82 9.30
N ALA A 258 3.12 -17.98 8.58
CA ALA A 258 3.58 -16.98 7.63
C ALA A 258 2.62 -16.90 6.45
N ARG A 259 2.41 -15.70 5.88
CA ARG A 259 1.32 -15.43 4.93
C ARG A 259 1.28 -16.41 3.75
N LEU A 260 2.41 -16.60 3.06
CA LEU A 260 2.46 -17.47 1.88
C LEU A 260 2.31 -18.96 2.23
N ASN A 261 2.67 -19.36 3.46
CA ASN A 261 2.48 -20.73 3.94
C ASN A 261 1.02 -20.97 4.36
N LEU A 262 0.45 -20.02 5.11
CA LEU A 262 -0.91 -20.10 5.64
C LEU A 262 -1.96 -20.09 4.54
N PHE A 263 -1.78 -19.27 3.50
CA PHE A 263 -2.75 -19.09 2.41
C PHE A 263 -2.32 -19.74 1.10
N LYS A 264 -1.42 -20.72 1.15
CA LYS A 264 -0.99 -21.45 -0.03
C LYS A 264 -2.18 -22.01 -0.83
N GLY A 265 -2.26 -21.67 -2.11
CA GLY A 265 -3.35 -22.04 -3.03
C GLY A 265 -4.68 -21.31 -2.77
N ARG A 266 -4.71 -20.34 -1.85
CA ARG A 266 -5.93 -19.60 -1.45
C ARG A 266 -5.77 -18.09 -1.56
N TYR A 267 -4.63 -17.61 -2.06
CA TYR A 267 -4.37 -16.19 -2.26
C TYR A 267 -3.72 -15.94 -3.62
N SER A 268 -4.47 -16.20 -4.70
CA SER A 268 -4.00 -16.17 -6.08
C SER A 268 -3.31 -14.86 -6.47
N GLU A 269 -3.88 -13.71 -6.08
CA GLU A 269 -3.30 -12.38 -6.33
C GLU A 269 -1.91 -12.20 -5.68
N GLY A 270 -1.73 -12.74 -4.47
CA GLY A 270 -0.42 -12.71 -3.81
C GLY A 270 0.56 -13.70 -4.43
N GLU A 271 0.08 -14.88 -4.80
CA GLU A 271 0.89 -15.95 -5.37
C GLU A 271 1.33 -15.65 -6.81
N SER A 272 0.55 -14.91 -7.61
CA SER A 272 0.93 -14.53 -8.97
C SER A 272 2.20 -13.67 -8.99
N ARG A 273 2.31 -12.72 -8.06
CA ARG A 273 3.45 -11.81 -7.95
C ARG A 273 4.62 -12.38 -7.13
N TYR A 274 4.32 -13.13 -6.08
CA TYR A 274 5.32 -13.56 -5.08
C TYR A 274 5.50 -15.09 -5.05
N ASN A 275 5.48 -15.73 -6.22
CA ASN A 275 5.60 -17.17 -6.35
C ASN A 275 6.99 -17.67 -5.91
N LEU A 276 7.07 -18.29 -4.72
CA LEU A 276 8.31 -18.84 -4.18
C LEU A 276 8.88 -20.03 -4.97
N SER A 277 8.12 -20.64 -5.90
CA SER A 277 8.69 -21.63 -6.82
C SER A 277 9.52 -21.01 -7.94
N ASN A 278 9.46 -19.69 -8.12
CA ASN A 278 10.30 -18.96 -9.06
C ASN A 278 11.73 -18.84 -8.51
N ASN A 279 12.67 -19.54 -9.15
CA ASN A 279 14.08 -19.55 -8.76
C ASN A 279 14.74 -18.15 -8.82
N ILE A 280 14.27 -17.25 -9.69
CA ILE A 280 14.79 -15.88 -9.79
C ILE A 280 14.44 -15.08 -8.52
N ILE A 281 13.19 -15.17 -8.06
CA ILE A 281 12.74 -14.53 -6.81
C ILE A 281 13.57 -15.04 -5.63
N LYS A 282 13.76 -16.36 -5.54
CA LYS A 282 14.57 -17.00 -4.49
C LYS A 282 16.03 -16.54 -4.54
N ALA A 283 16.66 -16.58 -5.71
CA ALA A 283 18.07 -16.17 -5.88
C ALA A 283 18.29 -14.70 -5.52
N ALA A 284 17.47 -13.79 -6.06
CA ALA A 284 17.55 -12.37 -5.76
C ALA A 284 17.35 -12.08 -4.26
N SER A 285 16.36 -12.74 -3.65
CA SER A 285 16.09 -12.58 -2.21
C SER A 285 17.28 -13.03 -1.37
N MET A 286 17.85 -14.20 -1.65
CA MET A 286 19.02 -14.71 -0.92
C MET A 286 20.25 -13.79 -1.04
N GLU A 287 20.48 -13.18 -2.20
CA GLU A 287 21.55 -12.21 -2.40
C GLU A 287 21.34 -10.95 -1.56
N TYR A 288 20.09 -10.44 -1.45
CA TYR A 288 19.80 -9.32 -0.54
C TYR A 288 19.95 -9.69 0.94
N LEU A 289 19.60 -10.93 1.32
CA LEU A 289 19.86 -11.43 2.68
C LEU A 289 21.36 -11.54 2.97
N HIS A 290 22.16 -11.90 1.97
CA HIS A 290 23.61 -11.93 2.08
C HIS A 290 24.18 -10.51 2.31
N ILE A 291 23.68 -9.49 1.60
CA ILE A 291 24.04 -8.08 1.87
C ILE A 291 23.69 -7.71 3.32
N ALA A 292 22.48 -8.04 3.78
CA ALA A 292 22.08 -7.75 5.15
C ALA A 292 23.06 -8.37 6.16
N GLY A 293 23.43 -9.64 5.97
CA GLY A 293 24.43 -10.33 6.79
C GLY A 293 25.83 -9.71 6.71
N LYS A 294 26.32 -9.39 5.50
CA LYS A 294 27.63 -8.77 5.26
C LYS A 294 27.81 -7.47 6.05
N TYR A 295 26.77 -6.65 6.15
CA TYR A 295 26.80 -5.34 6.82
C TYR A 295 26.20 -5.35 8.24
N GLY A 296 25.89 -6.53 8.80
CA GLY A 296 25.35 -6.65 10.16
C GLY A 296 23.96 -6.02 10.33
N LEU A 297 23.17 -5.94 9.26
CA LEU A 297 21.82 -5.36 9.26
C LEU A 297 20.76 -6.47 9.37
N HIS A 298 19.66 -6.17 10.06
CA HIS A 298 18.49 -7.04 9.97
C HIS A 298 17.85 -6.91 8.57
N PRO A 299 17.46 -8.02 7.90
CA PRO A 299 16.92 -7.97 6.54
C PRO A 299 15.70 -7.06 6.35
N VAL A 300 14.79 -7.05 7.33
CA VAL A 300 13.61 -6.16 7.32
C VAL A 300 14.05 -4.70 7.36
N SER A 301 15.02 -4.36 8.21
CA SER A 301 15.48 -3.00 8.37
C SER A 301 16.22 -2.51 7.13
N LEU A 302 17.02 -3.37 6.48
CA LEU A 302 17.65 -3.10 5.18
C LEU A 302 16.60 -2.78 4.10
N ALA A 303 15.59 -3.63 3.96
CA ALA A 303 14.56 -3.48 2.93
C ALA A 303 13.71 -2.21 3.12
N ILE A 304 13.31 -1.91 4.37
CA ILE A 304 12.54 -0.70 4.69
C ILE A 304 13.40 0.56 4.50
N ALA A 305 14.65 0.56 4.96
CA ALA A 305 15.56 1.69 4.78
C ALA A 305 15.83 1.96 3.29
N PHE A 306 15.94 0.91 2.46
CA PHE A 306 16.10 1.04 1.02
C PHE A 306 14.90 1.76 0.40
N VAL A 307 13.68 1.34 0.76
CA VAL A 307 12.44 1.99 0.28
C VAL A 307 12.41 3.46 0.68
N LEU A 308 12.69 3.75 1.95
CA LEU A 308 12.63 5.11 2.49
C LEU A 308 13.76 6.02 2.06
N ARG A 309 14.84 5.48 1.46
CA ARG A 309 15.90 6.29 0.87
C ARG A 309 15.43 7.02 -0.39
N HIS A 310 14.46 6.48 -1.12
CA HIS A 310 14.02 7.09 -2.37
C HIS A 310 13.38 8.47 -2.08
N PRO A 311 13.83 9.56 -2.74
CA PRO A 311 13.43 10.93 -2.39
C PRO A 311 11.93 11.21 -2.60
N LEU A 312 11.30 10.48 -3.53
CA LEU A 312 9.86 10.60 -3.80
C LEU A 312 8.98 9.70 -2.91
N VAL A 313 9.56 8.90 -2.01
CA VAL A 313 8.79 8.08 -1.06
C VAL A 313 8.43 8.93 0.15
N ALA A 314 7.13 9.22 0.30
CA ALA A 314 6.60 9.87 1.49
C ALA A 314 6.53 8.90 2.67
N SER A 315 6.05 7.68 2.42
CA SER A 315 5.87 6.67 3.47
C SER A 315 5.95 5.24 2.93
N ALA A 316 6.50 4.33 3.74
CA ALA A 316 6.46 2.90 3.47
C ALA A 316 5.23 2.26 4.15
N VAL A 317 4.32 1.71 3.36
CA VAL A 317 3.12 1.00 3.83
C VAL A 317 3.50 -0.44 4.16
N PHE A 318 3.88 -0.67 5.42
CA PHE A 318 4.29 -1.98 5.93
C PHE A 318 3.11 -2.71 6.58
N GLY A 319 3.22 -4.03 6.73
CA GLY A 319 2.28 -4.83 7.49
C GLY A 319 3.03 -5.66 8.54
N ALA A 320 2.40 -5.87 9.69
CA ALA A 320 2.92 -6.70 10.77
C ALA A 320 1.79 -7.55 11.36
N THR A 321 2.08 -8.81 11.68
CA THR A 321 1.16 -9.70 12.40
C THR A 321 1.57 -9.94 13.85
N LYS A 322 2.78 -9.51 14.24
CA LYS A 322 3.35 -9.66 15.59
C LYS A 322 4.16 -8.41 15.95
N LEU A 323 4.21 -8.05 17.24
CA LEU A 323 4.96 -6.88 17.71
C LEU A 323 6.44 -6.89 17.32
N ARG A 324 7.11 -8.05 17.38
CA ARG A 324 8.53 -8.14 16.97
C ARG A 324 8.77 -7.64 15.53
N GLN A 325 7.82 -7.87 14.63
CA GLN A 325 7.93 -7.42 13.24
C GLN A 325 7.78 -5.90 13.13
N LEU A 326 6.94 -5.29 13.96
CA LEU A 326 6.85 -3.84 14.07
C LEU A 326 8.19 -3.26 14.57
N GLN A 327 8.81 -3.88 15.57
CA GLN A 327 10.11 -3.44 16.08
C GLN A 327 11.20 -3.51 14.99
N GLU A 328 11.28 -4.61 14.24
CA GLU A 328 12.21 -4.77 13.11
C GLU A 328 12.04 -3.67 12.03
N VAL A 329 10.81 -3.23 11.79
CA VAL A 329 10.49 -2.11 10.87
C VAL A 329 10.89 -0.77 11.48
N LEU A 330 10.62 -0.53 12.76
CA LEU A 330 11.02 0.71 13.45
C LEU A 330 12.55 0.88 13.50
N ASP A 331 13.28 -0.22 13.65
CA ASP A 331 14.74 -0.20 13.65
C ASP A 331 15.34 0.23 12.30
N ALA A 332 14.58 0.16 11.21
CA ALA A 332 14.98 0.72 9.92
C ALA A 332 15.24 2.23 9.97
N MET A 333 14.65 2.96 10.92
CA MET A 333 14.87 4.41 11.06
C MET A 333 16.30 4.75 11.52
N LYS A 334 17.04 3.75 12.01
CA LYS A 334 18.42 3.89 12.50
C LYS A 334 19.44 3.44 11.45
N VAL A 335 18.99 2.89 10.31
CA VAL A 335 19.86 2.33 9.29
C VAL A 335 20.32 3.42 8.34
N GLU A 336 21.63 3.59 8.23
CA GLU A 336 22.26 4.43 7.22
C GLU A 336 22.75 3.54 6.06
N LEU A 337 22.22 3.77 4.86
CA LEU A 337 22.65 3.04 3.66
C LEU A 337 23.80 3.79 2.98
N THR A 338 25.02 3.37 3.29
CA THR A 338 26.23 3.91 2.66
C THR A 338 26.25 3.67 1.15
N SER A 339 27.05 4.45 0.43
CA SER A 339 27.25 4.29 -1.01
C SER A 339 27.71 2.88 -1.40
N GLU A 340 28.46 2.21 -0.52
CA GLU A 340 28.90 0.82 -0.72
C GLU A 340 27.73 -0.17 -0.69
N ILE A 341 26.88 -0.09 0.35
CA ILE A 341 25.68 -0.94 0.49
C ILE A 341 24.76 -0.74 -0.72
N ILE A 342 24.55 0.52 -1.13
CA ILE A 342 23.74 0.84 -2.31
C ILE A 342 24.36 0.31 -3.60
N GLY A 343 25.69 0.39 -3.73
CA GLY A 343 26.42 -0.21 -4.84
C GLY A 343 26.18 -1.71 -4.96
N ASP A 344 26.23 -2.44 -3.85
CA ASP A 344 25.98 -3.89 -3.83
C ASP A 344 24.51 -4.22 -4.11
N ILE A 345 23.56 -3.46 -3.55
CA ILE A 345 22.12 -3.60 -3.88
C ILE A 345 21.89 -3.42 -5.38
N ASN A 346 22.51 -2.41 -5.99
CA ASN A 346 22.34 -2.13 -7.41
C ASN A 346 22.94 -3.20 -8.31
N LYS A 347 24.05 -3.84 -7.91
CA LYS A 347 24.61 -5.00 -8.63
C LYS A 347 23.63 -6.18 -8.66
N ILE A 348 22.92 -6.44 -7.56
CA ILE A 348 21.89 -7.47 -7.52
C ILE A 348 20.73 -7.09 -8.43
N HIS A 349 20.25 -5.85 -8.34
CA HIS A 349 19.14 -5.39 -9.18
C HIS A 349 19.46 -5.45 -10.68
N ALA A 350 20.70 -5.15 -11.08
CA ALA A 350 21.14 -5.28 -12.47
C ALA A 350 21.12 -6.74 -12.97
N ARG A 351 21.41 -7.71 -12.11
CA ARG A 351 21.34 -9.15 -12.42
C ARG A 351 19.90 -9.69 -12.38
N PHE A 352 19.07 -9.13 -11.50
CA PHE A 352 17.69 -9.54 -11.26
C PHE A 352 16.75 -8.33 -11.30
N PRO A 353 16.47 -7.77 -12.50
CA PRO A 353 15.62 -6.61 -12.62
C PRO A 353 14.17 -6.98 -12.34
N ASN A 354 13.57 -6.33 -11.34
CA ASN A 354 12.13 -6.39 -11.01
C ASN A 354 11.52 -7.81 -11.01
N PRO A 355 12.03 -8.77 -10.21
CA PRO A 355 11.53 -10.15 -10.21
C PRO A 355 10.10 -10.31 -9.65
N CYS A 356 9.53 -9.28 -9.01
CA CYS A 356 8.16 -9.28 -8.47
C CYS A 356 7.38 -8.00 -8.86
N PRO A 357 7.16 -7.73 -10.16
CA PRO A 357 6.63 -6.45 -10.62
C PRO A 357 5.19 -6.15 -10.16
#